data_AF-A0A945MVP4-F1
#
_entry.id   AF-A0A945MVP4-F1
#
_cell.length_a   1.000
_cell.length_b   1.000
_cell.length_c   1.000
_cell.angle_alpha   90.00
_cell.angle_beta   90.00
_cell.angle_gamma   90.00
#
_symmetry.space_group_name_H-M   'P 1'
#
loop_
_entity.id
_entity.type
_entity.pdbx_description
1 polymer ?
#
loop_
_entity_poly.entity_id
_entity_poly.type
_entity_poly.pdbx_seq_one_letter_code
_entity_poly.pdbx_strand_id
1 'polypeptide(L)'
;MCGVLVVSLCLFAVGAVGGEPIAVATVASKPQLDGVLVEWGAPERIAVVAGGDRVGVRGAFTSDEDHEADVYLMWDADYIYVAVAVVDDIIDVARIEPGKNEWKGPSGQRKDRMFYYDHLKIFLRGPERPLGHNLWLSPAEGTPYFWGGSQRGKTSERVPVEVGGAMRDHLYTYEVAIPWAWLNLYPQPDMVLDALFLLPDSDLPGQEIRKKVKEGNKWVWWQGKVQLKGRPPGLKERPKEQVVEEEIAKMAREITVPKVKVAPAVPEAVAKQEVPAAADQASVAAGAAASVAMDGSAGTAVAVEVLTGAGNAQSSSISTITSQLNRRLLAREAEASAAPAWAQALNNDRDISSAQVDSLYYRLIFTLKRLTAENINARTDGLVMDIAEYAGVWRAQAQVFLQALLTDAIADLPNEEGRLRPQISAAAIAAGVDGDKALRMVQTLCRQMLKVYVDGKVSLSETLLDKARRRAKLSEDETRALLVELARER
;
A
#
# COMPACT_ATOMS: atom_id res chain seq x y z
N MET A 1 27.61 -25.61 -3.70
CA MET A 1 26.21 -25.20 -3.87
C MET A 1 26.20 -23.69 -3.69
N CYS A 2 26.24 -23.01 -4.82
CA CYS A 2 26.61 -21.60 -4.94
C CYS A 2 25.38 -20.75 -4.62
N GLY A 3 25.41 -20.06 -3.49
CA GLY A 3 24.28 -19.30 -2.93
C GLY A 3 23.87 -18.11 -3.81
N VAL A 4 23.09 -18.43 -4.87
CA VAL A 4 21.89 -17.75 -5.38
C VAL A 4 21.99 -16.23 -5.62
N LEU A 5 22.18 -15.87 -6.91
CA LEU A 5 21.95 -14.56 -7.58
C LEU A 5 22.20 -13.30 -6.78
N VAL A 6 23.43 -13.19 -6.33
CA VAL A 6 23.81 -12.26 -5.30
C VAL A 6 23.59 -10.76 -5.63
N VAL A 7 23.32 -10.37 -6.88
CA VAL A 7 22.81 -9.03 -7.19
C VAL A 7 21.96 -9.09 -8.47
N SER A 8 20.67 -9.45 -8.39
CA SER A 8 19.72 -9.13 -9.48
C SER A 8 19.66 -7.61 -9.65
N LEU A 9 20.58 -7.15 -10.47
CA LEU A 9 20.98 -5.81 -10.82
C LEU A 9 19.79 -5.11 -11.49
N CYS A 10 19.02 -4.39 -10.68
CA CYS A 10 18.12 -3.31 -11.05
C CYS A 10 17.38 -3.43 -12.41
N LEU A 11 16.05 -3.68 -12.30
CA LEU A 11 14.94 -3.27 -13.19
C LEU A 11 14.34 -4.32 -14.16
N PHE A 12 13.02 -4.18 -14.32
CA PHE A 12 11.94 -4.52 -15.31
C PHE A 12 11.65 -5.87 -16.05
N ALA A 13 10.38 -6.31 -15.89
CA ALA A 13 9.47 -7.36 -16.45
C ALA A 13 9.72 -8.86 -16.13
N VAL A 14 8.78 -9.83 -16.07
CA VAL A 14 7.31 -10.00 -15.99
C VAL A 14 7.07 -11.43 -15.42
N GLY A 15 6.08 -11.60 -14.56
CA GLY A 15 5.53 -12.89 -14.14
C GLY A 15 4.54 -12.66 -12.99
N ALA A 16 3.30 -13.12 -13.12
CA ALA A 16 2.25 -12.91 -12.12
C ALA A 16 2.74 -13.23 -10.70
N VAL A 17 2.35 -12.44 -9.68
CA VAL A 17 2.23 -13.02 -8.34
C VAL A 17 1.08 -14.01 -8.45
N GLY A 18 1.45 -15.23 -8.83
CA GLY A 18 0.63 -16.41 -9.00
C GLY A 18 0.30 -16.98 -7.65
N GLY A 19 -0.43 -16.22 -6.85
CA GLY A 19 -1.31 -16.82 -5.87
C GLY A 19 -2.60 -17.17 -6.58
N GLU A 20 -3.06 -18.42 -6.49
CA GLU A 20 -4.40 -18.76 -6.97
C GLU A 20 -5.43 -17.81 -6.33
N PRO A 21 -6.43 -17.32 -7.09
CA PRO A 21 -7.49 -16.51 -6.50
C PRO A 21 -8.15 -17.27 -5.34
N ILE A 22 -8.35 -16.59 -4.21
CA ILE A 22 -9.05 -17.17 -3.06
C ILE A 22 -10.50 -17.43 -3.46
N ALA A 23 -11.02 -18.62 -3.19
CA ALA A 23 -12.36 -19.01 -3.59
C ALA A 23 -13.41 -18.35 -2.69
N VAL A 24 -14.35 -17.63 -3.31
CA VAL A 24 -15.49 -17.01 -2.63
C VAL A 24 -16.71 -17.88 -2.84
N ALA A 25 -17.17 -18.54 -1.78
CA ALA A 25 -18.28 -19.46 -1.84
C ALA A 25 -19.64 -18.74 -1.95
N THR A 26 -20.61 -19.40 -2.58
CA THR A 26 -22.00 -18.91 -2.60
C THR A 26 -22.69 -19.11 -1.26
N VAL A 27 -23.59 -18.20 -0.92
CA VAL A 27 -24.56 -18.39 0.16
C VAL A 27 -25.98 -18.48 -0.40
N ALA A 28 -26.84 -19.28 0.24
CA ALA A 28 -28.23 -19.48 -0.19
C ALA A 28 -29.16 -18.33 0.26
N SER A 29 -28.81 -17.67 1.36
CA SER A 29 -29.53 -16.55 1.95
C SER A 29 -28.55 -15.56 2.54
N LYS A 30 -28.89 -14.27 2.47
CA LYS A 30 -28.13 -13.21 3.11
C LYS A 30 -27.88 -13.50 4.61
N PRO A 31 -26.63 -13.42 5.09
CA PRO A 31 -26.32 -13.48 6.52
C PRO A 31 -26.99 -12.35 7.29
N GLN A 32 -27.32 -12.62 8.55
CA GLN A 32 -27.62 -11.60 9.55
C GLN A 32 -26.35 -10.78 9.81
N LEU A 33 -26.47 -9.45 9.76
CA LEU A 33 -25.35 -8.54 9.95
C LEU A 33 -25.43 -7.94 11.35
N ASP A 34 -24.99 -8.68 12.35
CA ASP A 34 -25.05 -8.31 13.77
C ASP A 34 -23.70 -8.41 14.52
N GLY A 35 -22.63 -8.75 13.81
CA GLY A 35 -21.28 -8.96 14.33
C GLY A 35 -20.99 -10.40 14.77
N VAL A 36 -21.95 -11.33 14.70
CA VAL A 36 -21.77 -12.71 15.18
C VAL A 36 -21.46 -13.67 14.02
N LEU A 37 -20.18 -14.00 13.86
CA LEU A 37 -19.71 -14.77 12.69
C LEU A 37 -20.07 -16.27 12.68
N VAL A 38 -20.79 -16.79 13.68
CA VAL A 38 -21.08 -18.23 13.82
C VAL A 38 -21.86 -18.79 12.62
N GLU A 39 -22.76 -17.99 12.07
CA GLU A 39 -23.62 -18.38 10.94
C GLU A 39 -22.92 -18.39 9.57
N TRP A 40 -21.70 -17.84 9.49
CA TRP A 40 -20.90 -17.87 8.26
C TRP A 40 -20.41 -19.27 7.90
N GLY A 41 -20.42 -20.20 8.87
CA GLY A 41 -19.95 -21.57 8.68
C GLY A 41 -18.42 -21.62 8.61
N ALA A 42 -17.87 -22.17 7.53
CA ALA A 42 -16.42 -22.32 7.33
C ALA A 42 -15.98 -21.93 5.90
N PRO A 43 -16.22 -20.69 5.44
CA PRO A 43 -15.69 -20.22 4.17
C PRO A 43 -14.16 -20.15 4.23
N GLU A 44 -13.52 -20.06 3.06
CA GLU A 44 -12.06 -19.97 2.99
C GLU A 44 -11.57 -18.74 3.77
N ARG A 45 -10.63 -18.97 4.70
CA ARG A 45 -10.12 -17.96 5.61
C ARG A 45 -8.95 -17.21 4.99
N ILE A 46 -9.04 -15.89 4.96
CA ILE A 46 -7.94 -15.00 4.60
C ILE A 46 -7.32 -14.48 5.89
N ALA A 47 -6.19 -15.07 6.30
CA ALA A 47 -5.45 -14.60 7.47
C ALA A 47 -4.68 -13.31 7.12
N VAL A 48 -5.03 -12.22 7.79
CA VAL A 48 -4.36 -10.90 7.73
C VAL A 48 -3.49 -10.78 8.97
N VAL A 49 -2.40 -11.53 8.95
CA VAL A 49 -1.41 -11.63 10.02
C VAL A 49 -0.06 -11.18 9.48
N ALA A 50 0.73 -10.49 10.30
CA ALA A 50 2.07 -10.07 9.91
C ALA A 50 2.91 -11.27 9.41
N GLY A 51 3.34 -11.21 8.14
CA GLY A 51 4.07 -12.31 7.48
C GLY A 51 3.19 -13.38 6.82
N GLY A 52 1.87 -13.19 6.75
CA GLY A 52 0.95 -14.06 6.01
C GLY A 52 1.03 -13.88 4.49
N ASP A 53 0.48 -14.86 3.74
CA ASP A 53 0.44 -14.80 2.27
C ASP A 53 -0.27 -13.53 1.79
N ARG A 54 0.37 -12.79 0.89
CA ARG A 54 -0.12 -11.52 0.33
C ARG A 54 -0.41 -10.43 1.39
N VAL A 55 0.15 -10.56 2.59
CA VAL A 55 0.04 -9.55 3.65
C VAL A 55 1.24 -8.59 3.62
N GLY A 56 0.94 -7.29 3.68
CA GLY A 56 1.92 -6.24 3.94
C GLY A 56 1.68 -5.59 5.31
N VAL A 57 2.73 -5.01 5.87
CA VAL A 57 2.71 -4.34 7.18
C VAL A 57 3.42 -3.00 7.13
N ARG A 58 3.00 -2.09 8.00
CA ARG A 58 3.69 -0.84 8.33
C ARG A 58 3.56 -0.61 9.84
N GLY A 59 4.64 -0.15 10.48
CA GLY A 59 4.71 -0.06 11.94
C GLY A 59 5.24 -1.35 12.57
N ALA A 60 5.22 -1.43 13.90
CA ALA A 60 5.73 -2.58 14.64
C ALA A 60 4.57 -3.31 15.31
N PHE A 61 4.40 -4.59 14.98
CA PHE A 61 3.48 -5.51 15.65
C PHE A 61 4.33 -6.42 16.53
N THR A 62 4.05 -6.45 17.82
CA THR A 62 4.92 -6.98 18.87
C THR A 62 4.51 -8.37 19.36
N SER A 63 3.27 -8.78 19.09
CA SER A 63 2.73 -10.10 19.40
C SER A 63 1.50 -10.43 18.55
N ASP A 64 1.06 -11.68 18.61
CA ASP A 64 -0.18 -12.15 17.97
C ASP A 64 -1.44 -11.51 18.60
N GLU A 65 -1.30 -10.91 19.80
CA GLU A 65 -2.35 -10.13 20.47
C GLU A 65 -2.32 -8.65 20.09
N ASP A 66 -1.26 -8.16 19.44
CA ASP A 66 -1.08 -6.74 19.09
C ASP A 66 -2.12 -6.33 18.06
N HIS A 67 -2.09 -6.94 16.87
CA HIS A 67 -3.14 -6.74 15.89
C HIS A 67 -3.14 -7.80 14.78
N GLU A 68 -4.12 -8.69 14.78
CA GLU A 68 -4.33 -9.74 13.78
C GLU A 68 -5.78 -9.76 13.30
N ALA A 69 -6.01 -10.18 12.05
CA ALA A 69 -7.38 -10.35 11.58
C ALA A 69 -7.59 -11.56 10.69
N ASP A 70 -8.79 -12.10 10.73
CA ASP A 70 -9.29 -13.07 9.76
C ASP A 70 -10.39 -12.41 8.92
N VAL A 71 -10.27 -12.51 7.60
CA VAL A 71 -11.26 -12.04 6.63
C VAL A 71 -11.93 -13.23 5.96
N TYR A 72 -13.25 -13.17 5.84
CA TYR A 72 -14.09 -14.17 5.20
C TYR A 72 -14.94 -13.52 4.12
N LEU A 73 -15.14 -14.23 3.01
CA LEU A 73 -15.90 -13.74 1.87
C LEU A 73 -16.95 -14.77 1.45
N MET A 74 -18.15 -14.29 1.18
CA MET A 74 -19.22 -15.05 0.52
C MET A 74 -19.91 -14.16 -0.50
N TRP A 75 -20.72 -14.75 -1.38
CA TRP A 75 -21.52 -13.97 -2.32
C TRP A 75 -22.86 -14.59 -2.67
N ASP A 76 -23.81 -13.76 -3.09
CA ASP A 76 -25.06 -14.18 -3.69
C ASP A 76 -25.40 -13.34 -4.95
N ALA A 77 -26.64 -13.43 -5.43
CA ALA A 77 -27.08 -12.72 -6.62
C ALA A 77 -27.06 -11.19 -6.49
N ASP A 78 -27.15 -10.66 -5.27
CA ASP A 78 -27.37 -9.23 -5.01
C ASP A 78 -26.16 -8.57 -4.32
N TYR A 79 -25.38 -9.33 -3.54
CA TYR A 79 -24.27 -8.84 -2.72
C TYR A 79 -23.00 -9.69 -2.80
N ILE A 80 -21.87 -9.03 -2.52
CA ILE A 80 -20.69 -9.67 -1.92
C ILE A 80 -20.66 -9.35 -0.43
N TYR A 81 -20.40 -10.37 0.37
CA TYR A 81 -20.33 -10.29 1.83
C TYR A 81 -18.88 -10.33 2.28
N VAL A 82 -18.53 -9.47 3.22
CA VAL A 82 -17.22 -9.43 3.88
C VAL A 82 -17.44 -9.52 5.39
N ALA A 83 -16.88 -10.54 6.02
CA ALA A 83 -16.75 -10.60 7.48
C ALA A 83 -15.28 -10.45 7.85
N VAL A 84 -15.03 -9.73 8.94
CA VAL A 84 -13.69 -9.54 9.48
C VAL A 84 -13.76 -9.72 10.99
N ALA A 85 -12.89 -10.55 11.55
CA ALA A 85 -12.63 -10.62 12.98
C ALA A 85 -11.24 -10.09 13.25
N VAL A 86 -11.09 -9.21 14.24
CA VAL A 86 -9.82 -8.55 14.56
C VAL A 86 -9.53 -8.72 16.04
N VAL A 87 -8.36 -9.26 16.35
CA VAL A 87 -7.79 -9.26 17.70
C VAL A 87 -6.83 -8.08 17.80
N ASP A 88 -6.97 -7.30 18.86
CA ASP A 88 -6.26 -6.03 19.05
C ASP A 88 -6.10 -5.76 20.55
N ASP A 89 -4.87 -5.52 21.01
CA ASP A 89 -4.59 -5.30 22.43
C ASP A 89 -5.07 -3.92 22.90
N ILE A 90 -5.09 -2.91 22.03
CA ILE A 90 -5.46 -1.53 22.34
C ILE A 90 -6.37 -0.93 21.26
N ILE A 91 -7.67 -0.93 21.57
CA ILE A 91 -8.68 -0.32 20.68
C ILE A 91 -8.77 1.21 20.87
N ASP A 92 -8.57 1.95 19.79
CA ASP A 92 -8.54 3.40 19.65
C ASP A 92 -9.36 3.88 18.45
N VAL A 93 -10.64 4.07 18.73
CA VAL A 93 -11.66 4.40 17.73
C VAL A 93 -11.85 5.91 17.59
N ALA A 94 -11.97 6.39 16.36
CA ALA A 94 -12.51 7.72 16.10
C ALA A 94 -13.45 7.75 14.89
N ARG A 95 -14.56 8.47 15.02
CA ARG A 95 -15.43 8.81 13.89
C ARG A 95 -14.78 9.89 13.02
N ILE A 96 -14.41 9.54 11.80
CA ILE A 96 -13.78 10.46 10.84
C ILE A 96 -14.68 10.62 9.62
N GLU A 97 -15.30 11.79 9.47
CA GLU A 97 -16.20 12.06 8.33
C GLU A 97 -15.46 12.24 6.99
N PRO A 98 -16.15 11.97 5.86
CA PRO A 98 -15.67 12.35 4.54
C PRO A 98 -15.23 13.82 4.50
N GLY A 99 -14.01 14.09 4.02
CA GLY A 99 -13.46 15.44 3.93
C GLY A 99 -12.84 15.98 5.22
N LYS A 100 -13.05 15.31 6.36
CA LYS A 100 -12.32 15.57 7.64
C LYS A 100 -11.20 14.56 7.89
N ASN A 101 -10.94 13.68 6.92
CA ASN A 101 -9.91 12.65 6.99
C ASN A 101 -8.49 13.18 6.76
N GLU A 102 -8.31 14.45 6.42
CA GLU A 102 -6.98 15.04 6.29
C GLU A 102 -6.56 15.77 7.58
N TRP A 103 -5.39 15.40 8.11
CA TRP A 103 -4.66 16.21 9.08
C TRP A 103 -3.60 17.03 8.36
N LYS A 104 -3.52 18.33 8.70
CA LYS A 104 -2.51 19.26 8.22
C LYS A 104 -1.57 19.63 9.36
N GLY A 105 -0.28 19.37 9.18
CA GLY A 105 0.77 19.70 10.14
C GLY A 105 1.26 21.14 10.02
N PRO A 106 1.93 21.66 11.05
CA PRO A 106 2.39 23.05 11.11
C PRO A 106 3.45 23.39 10.05
N SER A 107 4.12 22.40 9.45
CA SER A 107 5.11 22.59 8.38
C SER A 107 4.57 22.18 7.01
N GLY A 108 3.24 22.15 6.83
CA GLY A 108 2.59 21.79 5.56
C GLY A 108 2.52 20.28 5.30
N GLN A 109 2.78 19.44 6.31
CA GLN A 109 2.55 17.99 6.19
C GLN A 109 1.06 17.71 5.97
N ARG A 110 0.75 16.73 5.13
CA ARG A 110 -0.62 16.18 4.98
C ARG A 110 -0.59 14.70 5.33
N LYS A 111 -1.48 14.28 6.21
CA LYS A 111 -1.64 12.89 6.64
C LYS A 111 -3.10 12.50 6.60
N ASP A 112 -3.36 11.26 6.21
CA ASP A 112 -4.71 10.71 6.26
C ASP A 112 -4.96 10.16 7.68
N ARG A 113 -5.93 10.77 8.37
CA ARG A 113 -6.32 10.46 9.74
C ARG A 113 -6.87 9.06 9.88
N MET A 114 -7.39 8.46 8.81
CA MET A 114 -7.90 7.09 8.84
C MET A 114 -6.84 6.08 9.29
N PHE A 115 -5.55 6.38 9.07
CA PHE A 115 -4.44 5.50 9.45
C PHE A 115 -3.87 5.79 10.85
N TYR A 116 -4.59 6.51 11.71
CA TYR A 116 -4.13 6.87 13.07
C TYR A 116 -5.18 6.55 14.14
N TYR A 117 -6.12 5.68 13.79
CA TYR A 117 -7.21 5.17 14.60
C TYR A 117 -7.63 3.84 13.98
N ASP A 118 -8.19 2.93 14.76
CA ASP A 118 -8.51 1.60 14.24
C ASP A 118 -9.69 1.69 13.31
N HIS A 119 -9.50 1.11 12.13
CA HIS A 119 -10.48 1.12 11.06
C HIS A 119 -10.30 -0.12 10.21
N LEU A 120 -11.35 -0.49 9.48
CA LEU A 120 -11.27 -1.42 8.36
C LEU A 120 -11.42 -0.63 7.07
N LYS A 121 -10.47 -0.81 6.15
CA LYS A 121 -10.61 -0.43 4.74
C LYS A 121 -10.84 -1.66 3.90
N ILE A 122 -11.93 -1.64 3.14
CA ILE A 122 -12.22 -2.61 2.09
C ILE A 122 -12.05 -1.92 0.74
N PHE A 123 -11.26 -2.52 -0.14
CA PHE A 123 -11.17 -2.12 -1.55
C PHE A 123 -11.51 -3.30 -2.45
N LEU A 124 -12.41 -3.07 -3.41
CA LEU A 124 -12.80 -4.05 -4.41
C LEU A 124 -12.77 -3.44 -5.82
N ARG A 125 -12.23 -4.18 -6.78
CA ARG A 125 -12.21 -3.81 -8.19
C ARG A 125 -12.54 -5.02 -9.07
N GLY A 126 -13.55 -4.85 -9.92
CA GLY A 126 -13.91 -5.89 -10.89
C GLY A 126 -12.95 -5.97 -12.08
N PRO A 127 -13.08 -7.03 -12.89
CA PRO A 127 -12.26 -7.22 -14.08
C PRO A 127 -12.41 -6.05 -15.05
N GLU A 128 -11.33 -5.68 -15.73
CA GLU A 128 -11.31 -4.67 -16.81
C GLU A 128 -11.72 -3.24 -16.39
N ARG A 129 -11.99 -2.99 -15.10
CA ARG A 129 -12.26 -1.65 -14.57
C ARG A 129 -10.95 -0.96 -14.16
N PRO A 130 -10.71 0.30 -14.57
CA PRO A 130 -9.49 1.01 -14.17
C PRO A 130 -9.51 1.47 -12.70
N LEU A 131 -10.70 1.61 -12.11
CA LEU A 131 -10.92 2.15 -10.77
C LEU A 131 -11.80 1.19 -9.96
N GLY A 132 -11.48 1.03 -8.67
CA GLY A 132 -12.28 0.24 -7.73
C GLY A 132 -13.14 1.11 -6.81
N HIS A 133 -13.73 0.47 -5.79
CA HIS A 133 -14.48 1.12 -4.72
C HIS A 133 -13.72 0.97 -3.40
N ASN A 134 -13.79 2.00 -2.56
CA ASN A 134 -13.27 1.96 -1.19
C ASN A 134 -14.42 2.12 -0.20
N LEU A 135 -14.36 1.37 0.88
CA LEU A 135 -15.20 1.51 2.06
C LEU A 135 -14.29 1.60 3.29
N TRP A 136 -14.61 2.52 4.19
CA TRP A 136 -13.96 2.65 5.49
C TRP A 136 -15.00 2.45 6.58
N LEU A 137 -14.65 1.68 7.61
CA LEU A 137 -15.48 1.39 8.76
C LEU A 137 -14.67 1.60 10.03
N SER A 138 -15.25 2.20 11.06
CA SER A 138 -14.67 2.23 12.42
C SER A 138 -15.34 1.14 13.27
N PRO A 139 -14.62 0.45 14.17
CA PRO A 139 -15.22 -0.59 15.01
C PRO A 139 -16.30 0.00 15.93
N ALA A 140 -17.40 -0.73 16.10
CA ALA A 140 -18.47 -0.39 17.03
C ALA A 140 -19.38 -1.61 17.30
N GLU A 141 -20.05 -1.60 18.46
CA GLU A 141 -21.16 -2.50 18.74
C GLU A 141 -22.42 -2.08 17.94
N GLY A 142 -23.09 -3.05 17.32
CA GLY A 142 -24.28 -2.83 16.50
C GLY A 142 -23.93 -2.37 15.08
N THR A 143 -23.99 -1.06 14.82
CA THR A 143 -23.75 -0.50 13.48
C THR A 143 -22.46 0.34 13.48
N PRO A 144 -21.34 -0.21 12.95
CA PRO A 144 -20.12 0.54 12.66
C PRO A 144 -20.40 1.86 11.94
N TYR A 145 -19.63 2.90 12.25
CA TYR A 145 -19.65 4.11 11.43
C TYR A 145 -18.85 3.86 10.15
N PHE A 146 -19.42 4.19 8.99
CA PHE A 146 -18.78 3.94 7.70
C PHE A 146 -19.04 5.02 6.66
N TRP A 147 -18.16 5.08 5.67
CA TRP A 147 -18.34 5.84 4.44
C TRP A 147 -17.48 5.27 3.31
N GLY A 148 -17.85 5.56 2.07
CA GLY A 148 -17.14 5.00 0.93
C GLY A 148 -17.43 5.70 -0.40
N GLY A 149 -16.94 5.11 -1.48
CA GLY A 149 -17.18 5.56 -2.84
C GLY A 149 -16.21 4.98 -3.86
N SER A 150 -16.46 5.27 -5.14
CA SER A 150 -15.54 4.94 -6.22
C SER A 150 -14.22 5.69 -6.06
N GLN A 151 -13.10 5.04 -6.37
CA GLN A 151 -11.78 5.66 -6.35
C GLN A 151 -11.76 6.89 -7.27
N ARG A 152 -11.20 8.01 -6.79
CA ARG A 152 -11.20 9.34 -7.45
C ARG A 152 -12.58 9.99 -7.61
N GLY A 153 -13.65 9.34 -7.16
CA GLY A 153 -14.98 9.93 -7.06
C GLY A 153 -15.22 10.64 -5.74
N LYS A 154 -16.44 11.14 -5.56
CA LYS A 154 -16.89 11.74 -4.30
C LYS A 154 -17.19 10.63 -3.29
N THR A 155 -16.63 10.76 -2.09
CA THR A 155 -16.94 9.86 -0.96
C THR A 155 -18.19 10.33 -0.22
N SER A 156 -18.93 9.40 0.39
CA SER A 156 -20.18 9.70 1.10
C SER A 156 -20.44 8.72 2.24
N GLU A 157 -21.12 9.19 3.27
CA GLU A 157 -21.75 8.35 4.30
C GLU A 157 -23.02 7.66 3.78
N ARG A 158 -23.65 8.21 2.73
CA ARG A 158 -24.89 7.67 2.15
C ARG A 158 -24.56 6.65 1.07
N VAL A 159 -23.90 5.56 1.45
CA VAL A 159 -23.66 4.42 0.55
C VAL A 159 -24.66 3.31 0.87
N PRO A 160 -25.18 2.59 -0.15
CA PRO A 160 -26.19 1.55 0.03
C PRO A 160 -25.57 0.23 0.55
N VAL A 161 -24.67 0.33 1.53
CA VAL A 161 -23.99 -0.82 2.15
C VAL A 161 -24.65 -1.05 3.50
N GLU A 162 -24.85 -2.33 3.83
CA GLU A 162 -25.37 -2.72 5.14
C GLU A 162 -24.22 -3.27 5.98
N VAL A 163 -24.17 -2.88 7.26
CA VAL A 163 -23.08 -3.25 8.16
C VAL A 163 -23.60 -3.67 9.53
N GLY A 164 -22.97 -4.69 10.09
CA GLY A 164 -23.06 -5.10 11.48
C GLY A 164 -21.68 -5.16 12.11
N GLY A 165 -21.60 -5.05 13.43
CA GLY A 165 -20.36 -5.18 14.17
C GLY A 165 -20.62 -5.52 15.62
N ALA A 166 -19.69 -6.27 16.21
CA ALA A 166 -19.67 -6.57 17.63
C ALA A 166 -18.27 -6.29 18.17
N MET A 167 -18.19 -5.83 19.42
CA MET A 167 -16.94 -5.49 20.07
C MET A 167 -16.95 -5.98 21.52
N ARG A 168 -15.91 -6.72 21.89
CA ARG A 168 -15.75 -7.26 23.23
C ARG A 168 -14.28 -7.40 23.58
N ASP A 169 -13.88 -6.75 24.67
CA ASP A 169 -12.52 -6.81 25.20
C ASP A 169 -11.49 -6.46 24.10
N HIS A 170 -10.67 -7.43 23.69
CA HIS A 170 -9.61 -7.31 22.66
C HIS A 170 -10.04 -7.81 21.28
N LEU A 171 -11.34 -8.05 21.06
CA LEU A 171 -11.88 -8.60 19.82
C LEU A 171 -12.97 -7.67 19.28
N TYR A 172 -12.88 -7.34 18.00
CA TYR A 172 -13.97 -6.69 17.29
C TYR A 172 -14.22 -7.32 15.93
N THR A 173 -15.45 -7.19 15.44
CA THR A 173 -15.90 -7.81 14.21
C THR A 173 -16.63 -6.81 13.32
N TYR A 174 -16.58 -7.08 12.02
CA TYR A 174 -17.37 -6.39 11.01
C TYR A 174 -18.07 -7.43 10.14
N GLU A 175 -19.31 -7.16 9.79
CA GLU A 175 -20.04 -7.87 8.74
C GLU A 175 -20.58 -6.83 7.76
N VAL A 176 -20.32 -7.02 6.48
CA VAL A 176 -20.59 -6.02 5.45
C VAL A 176 -21.26 -6.69 4.26
N ALA A 177 -22.44 -6.21 3.86
CA ALA A 177 -23.08 -6.59 2.60
C ALA A 177 -22.95 -5.45 1.59
N ILE A 178 -22.19 -5.69 0.52
CA ILE A 178 -21.89 -4.70 -0.52
C ILE A 178 -22.67 -5.05 -1.79
N PRO A 179 -23.65 -4.23 -2.22
CA PRO A 179 -24.44 -4.55 -3.41
C PRO A 179 -23.59 -4.49 -4.69
N TRP A 180 -23.80 -5.45 -5.58
CA TRP A 180 -23.14 -5.47 -6.89
C TRP A 180 -23.43 -4.22 -7.72
N ALA A 181 -24.66 -3.71 -7.63
CA ALA A 181 -25.08 -2.49 -8.31
C ALA A 181 -24.26 -1.26 -7.87
N TRP A 182 -23.89 -1.17 -6.59
CA TRP A 182 -23.05 -0.08 -6.09
C TRP A 182 -21.61 -0.17 -6.60
N LEU A 183 -21.08 -1.39 -6.69
CA LEU A 183 -19.77 -1.65 -7.31
C LEU A 183 -19.78 -1.44 -8.83
N ASN A 184 -20.96 -1.25 -9.43
CA ASN A 184 -21.18 -1.25 -10.87
C ASN A 184 -20.61 -2.52 -11.54
N LEU A 185 -20.83 -3.65 -10.90
CA LEU A 185 -20.42 -4.97 -11.38
C LEU A 185 -21.64 -5.84 -11.63
N TYR A 186 -21.51 -6.70 -12.63
CA TYR A 186 -22.51 -7.71 -12.94
C TYR A 186 -21.93 -9.07 -12.55
N PRO A 187 -22.28 -9.64 -11.39
CA PRO A 187 -21.61 -10.82 -10.86
C PRO A 187 -21.81 -12.01 -11.81
N GLN A 188 -20.77 -12.82 -11.99
CA GLN A 188 -20.81 -14.03 -12.80
C GLN A 188 -19.99 -15.11 -12.10
N PRO A 189 -20.32 -16.41 -12.29
CA PRO A 189 -19.46 -17.49 -11.84
C PRO A 189 -18.06 -17.33 -12.42
N ASP A 190 -17.06 -17.66 -11.61
CA ASP A 190 -15.63 -17.56 -11.89
C ASP A 190 -15.10 -16.13 -12.14
N MET A 191 -15.91 -15.09 -11.91
CA MET A 191 -15.44 -13.70 -11.93
C MET A 191 -14.33 -13.51 -10.89
N VAL A 192 -13.22 -12.90 -11.32
CA VAL A 192 -12.09 -12.57 -10.46
C VAL A 192 -12.11 -11.08 -10.13
N LEU A 193 -12.03 -10.75 -8.85
CA LEU A 193 -11.93 -9.39 -8.33
C LEU A 193 -10.53 -9.15 -7.75
N ASP A 194 -10.01 -7.94 -7.90
CA ASP A 194 -8.90 -7.48 -7.07
C ASP A 194 -9.47 -6.97 -5.74
N ALA A 195 -8.88 -7.42 -4.64
CA ALA A 195 -9.32 -7.08 -3.29
C ALA A 195 -8.14 -6.62 -2.42
N LEU A 196 -8.41 -5.66 -1.54
CA LEU A 196 -7.52 -5.25 -0.46
C LEU A 196 -8.31 -5.04 0.82
N PHE A 197 -7.82 -5.62 1.90
CA PHE A 197 -8.32 -5.45 3.26
C PHE A 197 -7.20 -4.85 4.09
N LEU A 198 -7.43 -3.69 4.70
CA LEU A 198 -6.39 -2.93 5.39
C LEU A 198 -6.91 -2.46 6.73
N LEU A 199 -6.14 -2.70 7.77
CA LEU A 199 -6.49 -2.45 9.15
C LEU A 199 -5.38 -1.60 9.79
N PRO A 200 -5.63 -0.31 10.04
CA PRO A 200 -4.81 0.49 10.92
C PRO A 200 -5.01 0.11 12.36
N ASP A 201 -3.93 0.27 13.10
CA ASP A 201 -3.73 -0.17 14.47
C ASP A 201 -3.09 1.00 15.23
N SER A 202 -3.78 1.48 16.26
CA SER A 202 -3.45 2.71 16.97
C SER A 202 -3.44 2.51 18.49
N ASP A 203 -2.28 2.27 19.07
CA ASP A 203 -2.10 2.13 20.53
C ASP A 203 -2.19 3.43 21.36
N LEU A 204 -2.82 4.49 20.85
CA LEU A 204 -2.74 5.83 21.43
C LEU A 204 -4.11 6.42 21.79
N PRO A 205 -4.96 5.70 22.54
CA PRO A 205 -6.30 6.16 22.85
C PRO A 205 -6.26 7.47 23.64
N GLY A 206 -7.18 8.36 23.29
CA GLY A 206 -7.30 9.69 23.91
C GLY A 206 -6.18 10.67 23.56
N GLN A 207 -5.16 10.28 22.79
CA GLN A 207 -4.09 11.19 22.38
C GLN A 207 -4.52 12.06 21.18
N GLU A 208 -4.04 13.30 21.16
CA GLU A 208 -4.25 14.16 20.00
C GLU A 208 -3.54 13.63 18.75
N ILE A 209 -4.15 13.87 17.59
CA ILE A 209 -3.63 13.44 16.28
C ILE A 209 -2.19 13.88 16.02
N ARG A 210 -1.75 15.05 16.54
CA ARG A 210 -0.37 15.52 16.40
C ARG A 210 0.63 14.59 17.08
N LYS A 211 0.27 14.04 18.25
CA LYS A 211 1.11 13.09 18.97
C LYS A 211 1.12 11.75 18.26
N LYS A 212 -0.03 11.25 17.83
CA LYS A 212 -0.16 10.05 16.99
C LYS A 212 0.74 10.13 15.75
N VAL A 213 0.68 11.24 15.00
CA VAL A 213 1.55 11.46 13.82
C VAL A 213 3.05 11.40 14.15
N LYS A 214 3.45 11.87 15.34
CA LYS A 214 4.84 11.87 15.79
C LYS A 214 5.33 10.47 16.14
N GLU A 215 4.51 9.69 16.85
CA GLU A 215 4.82 8.29 17.21
C GLU A 215 4.79 7.35 15.99
N GLY A 216 4.04 7.73 14.95
CA GLY A 216 3.90 6.96 13.73
C GLY A 216 2.55 6.27 13.66
N ASN A 217 2.40 5.36 12.71
CA ASN A 217 1.19 4.57 12.61
C ASN A 217 1.51 3.13 12.26
N LYS A 218 0.70 2.23 12.81
CA LYS A 218 0.71 0.81 12.49
C LYS A 218 -0.48 0.48 11.59
N TRP A 219 -0.27 -0.38 10.62
CA TRP A 219 -1.35 -0.95 9.82
C TRP A 219 -0.87 -2.19 9.08
N VAL A 220 -1.75 -3.19 9.04
CA VAL A 220 -1.57 -4.44 8.30
C VAL A 220 -2.57 -4.48 7.16
N TRP A 221 -2.21 -5.10 6.04
CA TRP A 221 -3.15 -5.27 4.94
C TRP A 221 -2.91 -6.54 4.15
N TRP A 222 -3.97 -7.15 3.66
CA TRP A 222 -3.91 -8.18 2.64
C TRP A 222 -4.25 -7.59 1.28
N GLN A 223 -3.57 -8.01 0.23
CA GLN A 223 -3.88 -7.60 -1.15
C GLN A 223 -3.75 -8.76 -2.14
N GLY A 224 -4.82 -9.12 -2.82
CA GLY A 224 -4.78 -10.22 -3.78
C GLY A 224 -6.01 -10.29 -4.69
N LYS A 225 -6.19 -11.47 -5.28
CA LYS A 225 -7.33 -11.80 -6.12
C LYS A 225 -8.27 -12.76 -5.41
N VAL A 226 -9.57 -12.56 -5.60
CA VAL A 226 -10.63 -13.44 -5.11
C VAL A 226 -11.52 -13.85 -6.28
N GLN A 227 -11.99 -15.09 -6.30
CA GLN A 227 -12.78 -15.64 -7.40
C GLN A 227 -14.14 -16.13 -6.92
N LEU A 228 -15.20 -15.65 -7.57
CA LEU A 228 -16.57 -16.05 -7.27
C LEU A 228 -16.80 -17.49 -7.72
N LYS A 229 -16.96 -18.43 -6.79
CA LYS A 229 -17.23 -19.84 -7.10
C LYS A 229 -18.70 -20.16 -6.95
N GLY A 230 -19.18 -21.12 -7.73
CA GLY A 230 -20.57 -21.59 -7.71
C GLY A 230 -21.54 -20.67 -8.46
N ARG A 231 -22.84 -20.96 -8.32
CA ARG A 231 -23.93 -20.16 -8.91
C ARG A 231 -25.04 -19.99 -7.86
N PRO A 232 -25.17 -18.80 -7.25
CA PRO A 232 -26.17 -18.59 -6.22
C PRO A 232 -27.59 -18.56 -6.82
N PRO A 233 -28.62 -18.91 -6.02
CA PRO A 233 -30.01 -18.73 -6.43
C PRO A 233 -30.29 -17.28 -6.84
N GLY A 234 -31.10 -17.08 -7.90
CA GLY A 234 -31.49 -15.75 -8.35
C GLY A 234 -30.46 -15.02 -9.23
N LEU A 235 -29.28 -15.63 -9.50
CA LEU A 235 -28.27 -15.00 -10.35
C LEU A 235 -28.79 -14.77 -11.78
N LYS A 236 -28.83 -13.50 -12.18
CA LYS A 236 -29.25 -13.07 -13.52
C LYS A 236 -28.08 -13.24 -14.51
N GLU A 237 -28.41 -13.46 -15.79
CA GLU A 237 -27.40 -13.54 -16.85
C GLU A 237 -27.03 -12.16 -17.38
N ARG A 238 -25.73 -11.94 -17.62
CA ARG A 238 -25.23 -10.67 -18.15
C ARG A 238 -25.97 -10.35 -19.45
N PRO A 239 -26.64 -9.19 -19.57
CA PRO A 239 -27.27 -8.79 -20.81
C PRO A 239 -26.26 -8.81 -21.94
N LYS A 240 -26.59 -9.45 -23.06
CA LYS A 240 -25.73 -9.44 -24.25
C LYS A 240 -25.65 -8.01 -24.79
N GLU A 241 -24.45 -7.50 -25.06
CA GLU A 241 -24.21 -6.11 -25.51
C GLU A 241 -25.11 -5.67 -26.67
N GLN A 242 -25.40 -6.57 -27.62
CA GLN A 242 -26.28 -6.30 -28.76
C GLN A 242 -27.73 -5.97 -28.35
N VAL A 243 -28.27 -6.59 -27.30
CA VAL A 243 -29.65 -6.36 -26.84
C VAL A 243 -29.77 -4.99 -26.16
N VAL A 244 -28.72 -4.56 -25.46
CA VAL A 244 -28.68 -3.26 -24.77
C VAL A 244 -28.61 -2.11 -25.79
N GLU A 245 -27.84 -2.26 -26.87
CA GLU A 245 -27.78 -1.25 -27.94
C GLU A 245 -29.12 -1.13 -28.68
N GLU A 246 -29.81 -2.25 -28.95
CA GLU A 246 -31.12 -2.25 -29.59
C GLU A 246 -32.21 -1.64 -28.69
N GLU A 247 -32.20 -1.93 -27.38
CA GLU A 247 -33.14 -1.34 -26.42
C GLU A 247 -32.89 0.15 -26.20
N ILE A 248 -31.63 0.59 -26.09
CA ILE A 248 -31.27 2.02 -26.01
C ILE A 248 -31.68 2.73 -27.31
N ALA A 249 -31.43 2.14 -28.48
CA ALA A 249 -31.84 2.70 -29.76
C ALA A 249 -33.37 2.78 -29.89
N LYS A 250 -34.11 1.82 -29.33
CA LYS A 250 -35.57 1.83 -29.28
C LYS A 250 -36.10 2.92 -28.34
N MET A 251 -35.55 3.06 -27.13
CA MET A 251 -35.93 4.12 -26.18
C MET A 251 -35.56 5.51 -26.70
N ALA A 252 -34.42 5.66 -27.39
CA ALA A 252 -34.03 6.93 -28.00
C ALA A 252 -34.96 7.37 -29.15
N ARG A 253 -35.60 6.42 -29.85
CA ARG A 253 -36.62 6.72 -30.88
C ARG A 253 -37.96 7.18 -30.29
N GLU A 254 -38.25 6.85 -29.03
CA GLU A 254 -39.48 7.23 -28.34
C GLU A 254 -39.38 8.61 -27.66
N ILE A 255 -38.16 9.15 -27.49
CA ILE A 255 -37.94 10.49 -26.92
C ILE A 255 -38.10 11.55 -28.02
N THR A 256 -39.27 12.18 -28.10
CA THR A 256 -39.50 13.35 -28.96
C THR A 256 -39.00 14.62 -28.24
N VAL A 257 -37.81 15.11 -28.61
CA VAL A 257 -37.30 16.39 -28.08
C VAL A 257 -37.99 17.56 -28.81
N PRO A 258 -38.63 18.52 -28.11
CA PRO A 258 -39.22 19.69 -28.76
C PRO A 258 -38.13 20.58 -29.36
N LYS A 259 -38.26 20.94 -30.64
CA LYS A 259 -37.34 21.86 -31.32
C LYS A 259 -37.46 23.27 -30.74
N VAL A 260 -36.49 23.69 -29.94
CA VAL A 260 -36.32 25.10 -29.55
C VAL A 260 -35.72 25.88 -30.72
N LYS A 261 -36.40 26.94 -31.18
CA LYS A 261 -35.87 27.88 -32.18
C LYS A 261 -34.72 28.68 -31.58
N VAL A 262 -33.53 28.54 -32.15
CA VAL A 262 -32.34 29.35 -31.82
C VAL A 262 -32.49 30.74 -32.44
N ALA A 263 -32.35 31.79 -31.63
CA ALA A 263 -32.30 33.18 -32.09
C ALA A 263 -30.88 33.52 -32.63
N PRO A 264 -30.74 34.44 -33.60
CA PRO A 264 -29.46 34.69 -34.26
C PRO A 264 -28.46 35.46 -33.39
N ALA A 265 -27.17 35.15 -33.59
CA ALA A 265 -26.03 35.71 -32.89
C ALA A 265 -25.75 37.18 -33.24
N VAL A 266 -25.33 37.96 -32.24
CA VAL A 266 -24.80 39.33 -32.39
C VAL A 266 -23.26 39.27 -32.39
N PRO A 267 -22.54 40.01 -33.27
CA PRO A 267 -21.09 39.88 -33.45
C PRO A 267 -20.25 40.60 -32.40
N GLU A 268 -19.04 40.06 -32.18
CA GLU A 268 -17.98 40.57 -31.30
C GLU A 268 -17.48 41.99 -31.64
N ALA A 269 -17.22 42.77 -30.60
CA ALA A 269 -16.39 43.97 -30.68
C ALA A 269 -15.23 43.88 -29.67
N VAL A 270 -14.01 44.00 -30.21
CA VAL A 270 -12.72 44.03 -29.52
C VAL A 270 -12.52 45.41 -28.86
N ALA A 271 -12.15 45.44 -27.58
CA ALA A 271 -11.54 46.63 -26.98
C ALA A 271 -10.49 46.24 -25.92
N LYS A 272 -9.26 46.72 -26.14
CA LYS A 272 -8.13 46.73 -25.19
C LYS A 272 -8.37 47.81 -24.13
N GLN A 273 -7.94 47.57 -22.89
CA GLN A 273 -7.46 48.58 -21.91
C GLN A 273 -6.83 47.82 -20.74
N GLU A 274 -5.51 47.81 -20.61
CA GLU A 274 -4.68 48.77 -19.85
C GLU A 274 -4.98 48.82 -18.34
N VAL A 275 -3.98 48.35 -17.58
CA VAL A 275 -3.86 48.42 -16.12
C VAL A 275 -3.26 49.77 -15.75
N PRO A 276 -3.74 50.43 -14.67
CA PRO A 276 -2.83 51.15 -13.81
C PRO A 276 -2.97 50.75 -12.33
N ALA A 277 -1.85 50.91 -11.64
CA ALA A 277 -1.63 50.63 -10.22
C ALA A 277 -1.79 51.88 -9.34
N ALA A 278 -1.91 51.63 -8.03
CA ALA A 278 -1.78 52.53 -6.86
C ALA A 278 -2.97 53.48 -6.60
N ALA A 279 -3.38 53.83 -5.37
CA ALA A 279 -2.78 53.73 -4.04
C ALA A 279 -3.86 53.81 -2.94
N ASP A 280 -3.46 53.38 -1.74
CA ASP A 280 -3.84 53.85 -0.39
C ASP A 280 -5.24 54.39 -0.08
N GLN A 281 -5.87 53.81 0.95
CA GLN A 281 -6.06 54.51 2.23
C GLN A 281 -6.44 53.58 3.38
N ALA A 282 -5.87 53.90 4.53
CA ALA A 282 -5.95 53.22 5.82
C ALA A 282 -7.31 53.39 6.54
N SER A 283 -7.63 52.46 7.44
CA SER A 283 -8.16 52.82 8.76
C SER A 283 -7.93 51.70 9.79
N VAL A 284 -7.89 52.14 11.03
CA VAL A 284 -7.25 51.57 12.22
C VAL A 284 -8.28 50.85 13.08
N ALA A 285 -7.90 49.75 13.75
CA ALA A 285 -8.31 49.47 15.13
C ALA A 285 -7.52 48.28 15.72
N ALA A 286 -6.55 48.59 16.57
CA ALA A 286 -5.95 47.65 17.50
C ALA A 286 -6.83 47.56 18.77
N GLY A 287 -7.07 46.35 19.25
CA GLY A 287 -7.73 46.07 20.52
C GLY A 287 -7.03 44.89 21.21
N ALA A 288 -6.56 45.14 22.42
CA ALA A 288 -5.66 44.33 23.22
C ALA A 288 -6.20 42.96 23.67
N ALA A 289 -5.30 42.02 23.97
CA ALA A 289 -5.53 41.00 25.00
C ALA A 289 -4.21 40.66 25.70
N ALA A 290 -4.19 40.95 27.00
CA ALA A 290 -3.12 40.65 27.93
C ALA A 290 -3.16 39.20 28.43
N SER A 291 -2.00 38.73 28.83
CA SER A 291 -1.70 37.52 29.60
C SER A 291 -2.41 37.45 30.95
N VAL A 292 -2.82 36.24 31.37
CA VAL A 292 -2.87 35.82 32.79
C VAL A 292 -2.52 34.33 32.89
N ALA A 293 -1.68 34.01 33.88
CA ALA A 293 -1.23 32.69 34.30
C ALA A 293 -1.76 32.37 35.71
N MET A 294 -1.51 31.12 36.16
CA MET A 294 -1.65 30.52 37.51
C MET A 294 -3.06 30.01 37.90
N ASP A 295 -3.27 28.90 38.64
CA ASP A 295 -2.40 27.95 39.35
C ASP A 295 -3.16 26.64 39.71
N GLY A 296 -2.38 25.57 39.95
CA GLY A 296 -2.50 24.55 41.01
C GLY A 296 -3.79 23.74 41.31
N SER A 297 -3.66 22.39 41.28
CA SER A 297 -4.00 21.51 42.42
C SER A 297 -3.49 20.07 42.21
N ALA A 298 -2.93 19.49 43.28
CA ALA A 298 -2.26 18.21 43.36
C ALA A 298 -3.21 17.04 43.70
N GLY A 299 -2.80 15.79 43.41
CA GLY A 299 -3.51 14.61 43.88
C GLY A 299 -2.96 13.26 43.41
N THR A 300 -1.93 12.79 44.13
CA THR A 300 -1.67 11.38 44.50
C THR A 300 -1.28 10.36 43.40
N ALA A 301 0.02 10.07 43.37
CA ALA A 301 0.58 8.82 42.86
C ALA A 301 0.13 7.63 43.73
N VAL A 302 -0.38 6.59 43.10
CA VAL A 302 -0.44 5.25 43.70
C VAL A 302 0.64 4.42 43.02
N ALA A 303 1.70 4.14 43.78
CA ALA A 303 2.68 3.13 43.45
C ALA A 303 2.00 1.76 43.55
N VAL A 304 2.09 0.96 42.49
CA VAL A 304 1.98 -0.50 42.59
C VAL A 304 3.31 -1.05 42.14
N GLU A 305 3.90 -1.83 43.03
CA GLU A 305 5.25 -2.37 42.96
C GLU A 305 5.49 -3.21 41.72
N VAL A 306 6.59 -2.87 41.06
CA VAL A 306 7.30 -3.71 40.10
C VAL A 306 7.87 -4.91 40.85
N LEU A 307 7.37 -6.11 40.54
CA LEU A 307 8.10 -7.35 40.82
C LEU A 307 9.31 -7.41 39.88
N THR A 308 10.46 -7.09 40.47
CA THR A 308 11.78 -7.10 39.84
C THR A 308 12.31 -8.53 39.75
N GLY A 309 12.30 -9.10 38.54
CA GLY A 309 13.15 -10.21 38.14
C GLY A 309 14.24 -9.70 37.21
N ALA A 310 15.38 -9.30 37.79
CA ALA A 310 16.52 -8.78 37.04
C ALA A 310 17.29 -9.90 36.31
N GLY A 311 17.18 -9.92 34.98
CA GLY A 311 18.25 -10.34 34.09
C GLY A 311 18.48 -9.20 33.11
N ASN A 312 19.68 -8.63 33.04
CA ASN A 312 20.06 -7.52 32.17
C ASN A 312 19.56 -7.71 30.73
N ALA A 313 18.40 -7.16 30.39
CA ALA A 313 17.98 -6.92 29.03
C ALA A 313 18.31 -5.45 28.76
N GLN A 314 19.41 -5.21 28.03
CA GLN A 314 19.57 -3.93 27.34
C GLN A 314 18.28 -3.69 26.56
N SER A 315 17.59 -2.57 26.84
CA SER A 315 16.39 -2.15 26.13
C SER A 315 16.74 -2.07 24.64
N SER A 316 16.38 -3.12 23.92
CA SER A 316 16.67 -3.24 22.49
C SER A 316 15.89 -2.14 21.80
N SER A 317 16.53 -1.34 20.94
CA SER A 317 15.81 -0.28 20.22
C SER A 317 14.64 -0.89 19.44
N ILE A 318 13.55 -0.15 19.24
CA ILE A 318 12.40 -0.57 18.41
C ILE A 318 12.88 -1.12 17.06
N SER A 319 13.90 -0.50 16.48
CA SER A 319 14.56 -0.95 15.24
C SER A 319 15.17 -2.35 15.33
N THR A 320 15.77 -2.71 16.46
CA THR A 320 16.36 -4.03 16.74
C THR A 320 15.27 -5.09 16.92
N ILE A 321 14.16 -4.72 17.57
CA ILE A 321 13.01 -5.60 17.83
C ILE A 321 12.26 -5.88 16.52
N THR A 322 11.94 -4.86 15.71
CA THR A 322 11.32 -4.99 14.38
C THR A 322 12.11 -5.92 13.46
N SER A 323 13.44 -5.81 13.49
CA SER A 323 14.30 -6.66 12.67
C SER A 323 14.42 -8.10 13.16
N GLN A 324 14.49 -8.31 14.47
CA GLN A 324 14.50 -9.66 15.04
C GLN A 324 13.18 -10.38 14.77
N LEU A 325 12.07 -9.64 14.75
CA LEU A 325 10.73 -10.15 14.43
C LEU A 325 10.60 -10.48 12.94
N ASN A 326 10.96 -9.56 12.03
CA ASN A 326 10.95 -9.82 10.58
C ASN A 326 11.86 -10.99 10.22
N ARG A 327 12.98 -11.18 10.93
CA ARG A 327 13.85 -12.34 10.78
C ARG A 327 13.25 -13.65 11.30
N ARG A 328 12.53 -13.63 12.43
CA ARG A 328 11.81 -14.82 12.95
C ARG A 328 10.67 -15.23 12.03
N LEU A 329 10.02 -14.28 11.37
CA LEU A 329 8.98 -14.50 10.36
C LEU A 329 9.58 -15.07 9.05
N LEU A 330 10.71 -14.52 8.60
CA LEU A 330 11.47 -15.03 7.45
C LEU A 330 12.04 -16.43 7.69
N ALA A 331 12.45 -16.79 8.91
CA ALA A 331 12.94 -18.13 9.24
C ALA A 331 11.83 -19.21 9.27
N ARG A 332 10.54 -18.80 9.26
CA ARG A 332 9.37 -19.70 9.16
C ARG A 332 8.97 -19.97 7.70
N GLU A 333 9.27 -19.06 6.77
CA GLU A 333 9.27 -19.33 5.34
C GLU A 333 10.57 -20.06 4.98
N ALA A 334 10.50 -21.27 4.43
CA ALA A 334 11.68 -22.06 4.08
C ALA A 334 12.57 -21.46 2.97
N GLU A 335 12.38 -20.19 2.58
CA GLU A 335 12.99 -19.54 1.41
C GLU A 335 13.73 -18.22 1.71
N ALA A 336 13.62 -17.63 2.90
CA ALA A 336 14.36 -16.41 3.22
C ALA A 336 15.83 -16.72 3.55
N SER A 337 16.67 -16.76 2.52
CA SER A 337 18.11 -16.91 2.69
C SER A 337 18.70 -15.68 3.39
N ALA A 338 19.60 -15.91 4.34
CA ALA A 338 20.42 -14.85 4.94
C ALA A 338 21.10 -14.02 3.84
N ALA A 339 21.25 -12.71 4.05
CA ALA A 339 21.97 -11.87 3.12
C ALA A 339 23.39 -12.43 2.92
N PRO A 340 23.88 -12.48 1.67
CA PRO A 340 25.23 -12.93 1.40
C PRO A 340 26.29 -12.20 2.22
N ALA A 341 27.40 -12.87 2.53
CA ALA A 341 28.44 -12.32 3.41
C ALA A 341 29.00 -10.95 2.98
N TRP A 342 29.12 -10.69 1.67
CA TRP A 342 29.56 -9.37 1.18
C TRP A 342 28.47 -8.29 1.38
N ALA A 343 27.18 -8.62 1.27
CA ALA A 343 26.09 -7.68 1.51
C ALA A 343 26.02 -7.32 3.00
N GLN A 344 26.27 -8.29 3.87
CA GLN A 344 26.48 -8.09 5.31
C GLN A 344 27.68 -7.16 5.57
N ALA A 345 28.77 -7.32 4.82
CA ALA A 345 29.97 -6.49 4.96
C ALA A 345 29.80 -5.04 4.47
N LEU A 346 28.72 -4.72 3.73
CA LEU A 346 28.42 -3.33 3.32
C LEU A 346 27.93 -2.46 4.47
N ASN A 347 27.49 -3.08 5.57
CA ASN A 347 27.00 -2.34 6.71
C ASN A 347 28.17 -1.72 7.50
N ASN A 348 28.39 -0.43 7.27
CA ASN A 348 29.36 0.38 8.00
C ASN A 348 28.75 1.11 9.20
N ASP A 349 27.43 1.00 9.40
CA ASP A 349 26.72 1.60 10.53
C ASP A 349 26.67 0.60 11.69
N ARG A 350 27.30 0.96 12.81
CA ARG A 350 27.34 0.13 14.03
C ARG A 350 25.98 0.00 14.70
N ASP A 351 25.03 0.87 14.36
CA ASP A 351 23.68 0.89 14.91
C ASP A 351 22.68 0.04 14.09
N ILE A 352 23.14 -0.62 13.02
CA ILE A 352 22.35 -1.57 12.23
C ILE A 352 22.84 -2.99 12.52
N SER A 353 21.95 -3.85 12.99
CA SER A 353 22.21 -5.27 13.24
C SER A 353 22.27 -6.10 11.95
N SER A 354 22.91 -7.27 11.99
CA SER A 354 22.96 -8.18 10.83
C SER A 354 21.59 -8.64 10.36
N ALA A 355 20.61 -8.76 11.27
CA ALA A 355 19.23 -9.05 10.94
C ALA A 355 18.56 -7.90 10.16
N GLN A 356 18.93 -6.65 10.43
CA GLN A 356 18.41 -5.48 9.71
C GLN A 356 18.99 -5.44 8.30
N VAL A 357 20.26 -5.83 8.15
CA VAL A 357 20.90 -5.97 6.84
C VAL A 357 20.25 -7.09 6.02
N ASP A 358 19.95 -8.24 6.64
CA ASP A 358 19.19 -9.32 6.00
C ASP A 358 17.83 -8.80 5.47
N SER A 359 17.12 -8.04 6.30
CA SER A 359 15.79 -7.49 5.98
C SER A 359 15.85 -6.42 4.90
N LEU A 360 16.84 -5.51 4.97
CA LEU A 360 17.10 -4.49 3.94
C LEU A 360 17.36 -5.15 2.59
N TYR A 361 18.23 -6.17 2.59
CA TYR A 361 18.61 -6.89 1.38
C TYR A 361 17.42 -7.66 0.81
N TYR A 362 16.71 -8.44 1.62
CA TYR A 362 15.54 -9.20 1.18
C TYR A 362 14.47 -8.30 0.57
N ARG A 363 14.07 -7.22 1.27
CA ARG A 363 13.03 -6.31 0.77
C ARG A 363 13.47 -5.57 -0.48
N LEU A 364 14.73 -5.19 -0.57
CA LEU A 364 15.27 -4.59 -1.79
C LEU A 364 15.06 -5.53 -2.97
N ILE A 365 15.44 -6.80 -2.84
CA ILE A 365 15.25 -7.81 -3.90
C ILE A 365 13.78 -7.98 -4.24
N PHE A 366 12.91 -8.13 -3.24
CA PHE A 366 11.48 -8.31 -3.45
C PHE A 366 10.82 -7.11 -4.15
N THR A 367 11.07 -5.89 -3.66
CA THR A 367 10.52 -4.66 -4.24
C THR A 367 11.01 -4.48 -5.67
N LEU A 368 12.29 -4.75 -5.93
CA LEU A 368 12.84 -4.69 -7.27
C LEU A 368 12.18 -5.72 -8.19
N LYS A 369 12.00 -6.97 -7.76
CA LYS A 369 11.27 -8.01 -8.52
C LYS A 369 9.83 -7.57 -8.85
N ARG A 370 9.11 -6.98 -7.90
CA ARG A 370 7.74 -6.50 -8.09
C ARG A 370 7.64 -5.34 -9.08
N LEU A 371 8.42 -4.29 -8.84
CA LEU A 371 8.51 -3.14 -9.74
C LEU A 371 8.80 -3.63 -11.15
N THR A 372 9.72 -4.59 -11.20
CA THR A 372 10.16 -5.23 -12.42
C THR A 372 8.98 -5.91 -13.11
N ALA A 373 8.39 -6.92 -12.49
CA ALA A 373 7.35 -7.76 -13.04
C ALA A 373 6.14 -6.98 -13.59
N GLU A 374 5.77 -5.87 -12.96
CA GLU A 374 4.58 -5.10 -13.27
C GLU A 374 4.85 -3.86 -14.15
N ASN A 375 6.09 -3.67 -14.60
CA ASN A 375 6.53 -2.49 -15.36
C ASN A 375 6.15 -1.16 -14.66
N ILE A 376 6.27 -1.14 -13.33
CA ILE A 376 5.86 0.01 -12.53
C ILE A 376 6.95 1.07 -12.55
N ASN A 377 6.61 2.25 -13.06
CA ASN A 377 7.47 3.41 -12.85
C ASN A 377 7.43 3.86 -11.39
N ALA A 378 8.52 3.64 -10.66
CA ALA A 378 8.68 4.04 -9.27
C ALA A 378 9.56 5.28 -9.12
N ARG A 379 9.28 6.06 -8.08
CA ARG A 379 10.20 7.10 -7.60
C ARG A 379 11.32 6.47 -6.78
N THR A 380 12.54 6.98 -6.94
CA THR A 380 13.73 6.48 -6.24
C THR A 380 13.65 6.57 -4.72
N ASP A 381 12.92 7.54 -4.18
CA ASP A 381 12.68 7.67 -2.73
C ASP A 381 11.68 6.65 -2.20
N GLY A 382 10.74 6.20 -3.03
CA GLY A 382 9.82 5.11 -2.69
C GLY A 382 10.55 3.81 -2.35
N LEU A 383 11.62 3.49 -3.09
CA LEU A 383 12.44 2.31 -2.82
C LEU A 383 13.14 2.38 -1.44
N VAL A 384 13.70 3.55 -1.10
CA VAL A 384 14.35 3.79 0.20
C VAL A 384 13.33 3.69 1.33
N MET A 385 12.13 4.22 1.12
CA MET A 385 11.04 4.10 2.07
C MET A 385 10.66 2.64 2.28
N ASP A 386 10.41 1.90 1.20
CA ASP A 386 9.95 0.51 1.26
C ASP A 386 10.93 -0.41 2.01
N ILE A 387 12.25 -0.25 1.77
CA ILE A 387 13.27 -1.07 2.45
C ILE A 387 13.54 -0.61 3.88
N ALA A 388 13.48 0.71 4.16
CA ALA A 388 13.64 1.24 5.51
C ALA A 388 12.51 0.76 6.43
N GLU A 389 11.28 0.88 5.91
CA GLU A 389 10.06 0.51 6.61
C GLU A 389 10.04 -1.00 6.88
N TYR A 390 10.43 -1.82 5.91
CA TYR A 390 10.52 -3.27 6.11
C TYR A 390 11.64 -3.68 7.06
N ALA A 391 12.81 -3.04 7.02
CA ALA A 391 13.92 -3.43 7.90
C ALA A 391 13.84 -2.83 9.30
N GLY A 392 12.86 -1.96 9.58
CA GLY A 392 12.74 -1.25 10.84
C GLY A 392 13.92 -0.29 11.08
N VAL A 393 14.48 0.33 10.03
CA VAL A 393 15.60 1.27 10.13
C VAL A 393 15.18 2.68 9.72
N TRP A 394 15.99 3.69 10.08
CA TRP A 394 15.75 5.04 9.60
C TRP A 394 15.93 5.13 8.07
N ARG A 395 15.18 6.02 7.41
CA ARG A 395 15.33 6.25 5.96
C ARG A 395 16.75 6.62 5.56
N ALA A 396 17.43 7.39 6.41
CA ALA A 396 18.84 7.74 6.20
C ALA A 396 19.75 6.49 6.23
N GLN A 397 19.48 5.54 7.13
CA GLN A 397 20.23 4.29 7.24
C GLN A 397 20.01 3.37 6.03
N ALA A 398 18.77 3.18 5.62
CA ALA A 398 18.43 2.46 4.39
C ALA A 398 19.06 3.10 3.14
N GLN A 399 19.06 4.43 3.08
CA GLN A 399 19.69 5.17 1.98
C GLN A 399 21.21 4.98 1.99
N VAL A 400 21.87 5.00 3.15
CA VAL A 400 23.31 4.72 3.29
C VAL A 400 23.64 3.30 2.86
N PHE A 401 22.84 2.30 3.28
CA PHE A 401 23.00 0.92 2.84
C PHE A 401 22.89 0.79 1.31
N LEU A 402 21.87 1.42 0.71
CA LEU A 402 21.68 1.38 -0.74
C LEU A 402 22.81 2.10 -1.50
N GLN A 403 23.33 3.21 -0.96
CA GLN A 403 24.50 3.90 -1.52
C GLN A 403 25.76 3.03 -1.45
N ALA A 404 25.99 2.33 -0.34
CA ALA A 404 27.10 1.40 -0.18
C ALA A 404 27.01 0.24 -1.19
N LEU A 405 25.82 -0.35 -1.35
CA LEU A 405 25.55 -1.41 -2.32
C LEU A 405 25.80 -0.94 -3.77
N LEU A 406 25.31 0.25 -4.13
CA LEU A 406 25.54 0.81 -5.47
C LEU A 406 27.02 1.13 -5.71
N THR A 407 27.73 1.65 -4.69
CA THR A 407 29.15 1.97 -4.79
C THR A 407 29.98 0.71 -5.00
N ASP A 408 29.72 -0.32 -4.21
CA ASP A 408 30.40 -1.62 -4.32
C ASP A 408 30.09 -2.31 -5.65
N ALA A 409 28.85 -2.27 -6.12
CA ALA A 409 28.51 -2.76 -7.46
C ALA A 409 29.27 -2.01 -8.56
N ILE A 410 29.38 -0.68 -8.49
CA ILE A 410 30.13 0.12 -9.46
C ILE A 410 31.62 -0.23 -9.46
N ALA A 411 32.18 -0.57 -8.29
CA ALA A 411 33.58 -0.96 -8.14
C ALA A 411 33.85 -2.41 -8.63
N ASP A 412 32.87 -3.31 -8.52
CA ASP A 412 32.97 -4.70 -8.95
C ASP A 412 32.86 -4.87 -10.47
N LEU A 413 32.02 -4.07 -11.14
CA LEU A 413 31.74 -4.20 -12.59
C LEU A 413 32.97 -4.15 -13.53
N PRO A 414 34.00 -3.33 -13.29
CA PRO A 414 35.22 -3.33 -14.10
C PRO A 414 36.14 -4.54 -13.84
N ASN A 415 36.01 -5.23 -12.71
CA ASN A 415 36.86 -6.36 -12.35
C ASN A 415 36.50 -7.59 -13.22
N GLU A 416 37.50 -8.22 -13.83
CA GLU A 416 37.27 -9.42 -14.67
C GLU A 416 36.84 -10.63 -13.83
N GLU A 417 37.33 -10.71 -12.60
CA GLU A 417 36.93 -11.69 -11.59
C GLU A 417 35.77 -11.18 -10.70
N GLY A 418 35.18 -10.03 -11.06
CA GLY A 418 34.07 -9.43 -10.34
C GLY A 418 32.85 -10.34 -10.30
N ARG A 419 32.17 -10.38 -9.16
CA ARG A 419 31.04 -11.30 -8.92
C ARG A 419 29.84 -11.02 -9.85
N LEU A 420 29.71 -9.79 -10.34
CA LEU A 420 28.58 -9.34 -11.16
C LEU A 420 28.73 -9.72 -12.64
N ARG A 421 29.97 -9.81 -13.13
CA ARG A 421 30.25 -9.90 -14.57
C ARG A 421 29.81 -11.24 -15.20
N PRO A 422 30.02 -12.41 -14.58
CA PRO A 422 29.48 -13.68 -15.09
C PRO A 422 27.96 -13.70 -15.18
N GLN A 423 27.29 -13.05 -14.22
CA GLN A 423 25.82 -13.01 -14.15
C GLN A 423 25.23 -12.12 -15.26
N ILE A 424 25.79 -10.92 -15.44
CA ILE A 424 25.39 -10.01 -16.52
C ILE A 424 25.65 -10.65 -17.89
N SER A 425 26.77 -11.35 -18.04
CA SER A 425 27.08 -12.07 -19.28
C SER A 425 26.06 -13.18 -19.55
N ALA A 426 25.70 -13.98 -18.54
CA ALA A 426 24.70 -15.03 -18.68
C ALA A 426 23.29 -14.50 -19.00
N ALA A 427 22.91 -13.35 -18.43
CA ALA A 427 21.65 -12.67 -18.74
C ALA A 427 21.66 -12.05 -20.14
N ALA A 428 22.77 -11.44 -20.55
CA ALA A 428 22.94 -10.88 -21.90
C ALA A 428 22.84 -11.98 -22.97
N ILE A 429 23.47 -13.14 -22.76
CA ILE A 429 23.35 -14.30 -23.65
C ILE A 429 21.90 -14.75 -23.76
N ALA A 430 21.19 -14.90 -22.63
CA ALA A 430 19.79 -15.33 -22.63
C ALA A 430 18.85 -14.31 -23.29
N ALA A 431 19.15 -13.02 -23.17
CA ALA A 431 18.41 -11.93 -23.78
C ALA A 431 18.76 -11.66 -25.25
N GLY A 432 19.79 -12.34 -25.80
CA GLY A 432 20.31 -12.07 -27.13
C GLY A 432 20.99 -10.70 -27.27
N VAL A 433 21.52 -10.17 -26.16
CA VAL A 433 22.14 -8.84 -26.07
C VAL A 433 23.66 -8.96 -25.99
N ASP A 434 24.38 -8.01 -26.59
CA ASP A 434 25.83 -7.89 -26.47
C ASP A 434 26.26 -7.68 -25.00
N GLY A 435 27.19 -8.51 -24.52
CA GLY A 435 27.64 -8.49 -23.12
C GLY A 435 28.25 -7.16 -22.69
N ASP A 436 29.01 -6.49 -23.56
CA ASP A 436 29.61 -5.19 -23.25
C ASP A 436 28.57 -4.08 -23.21
N LYS A 437 27.54 -4.13 -24.06
CA LYS A 437 26.38 -3.23 -23.96
C LYS A 437 25.61 -3.46 -22.66
N ALA A 438 25.36 -4.72 -22.27
CA ALA A 438 24.67 -5.06 -21.02
C ALA A 438 25.44 -4.52 -19.80
N LEU A 439 26.75 -4.74 -19.75
CA LEU A 439 27.63 -4.24 -18.70
C LEU A 439 27.61 -2.70 -18.61
N ARG A 440 27.69 -2.02 -19.77
CA ARG A 440 27.61 -0.55 -19.83
C ARG A 440 26.27 0.00 -19.37
N MET A 441 25.17 -0.69 -19.69
CA MET A 441 23.82 -0.30 -19.26
C MET A 441 23.73 -0.34 -17.74
N VAL A 442 24.06 -1.49 -17.16
CA VAL A 442 24.10 -1.74 -15.73
C VAL A 442 24.97 -0.71 -15.01
N GLN A 443 26.21 -0.53 -15.45
CA GLN A 443 27.14 0.42 -14.84
C GLN A 443 26.61 1.86 -14.88
N THR A 444 25.99 2.24 -16.01
CA THR A 444 25.40 3.57 -16.16
C THR A 444 24.23 3.77 -15.22
N LEU A 445 23.35 2.77 -15.10
CA LEU A 445 22.19 2.82 -14.23
C LEU A 445 22.59 2.97 -12.77
N CYS A 446 23.51 2.13 -12.28
CA CYS A 446 24.01 2.20 -10.90
C CYS A 446 24.62 3.59 -10.58
N ARG A 447 25.45 4.12 -11.49
CA ARG A 447 26.06 5.45 -11.32
C ARG A 447 25.01 6.57 -11.25
N GLN A 448 23.98 6.50 -12.08
CA GLN A 448 22.93 7.51 -12.09
C GLN A 448 22.07 7.44 -10.85
N MET A 449 21.69 6.23 -10.42
CA MET A 449 20.92 6.01 -9.20
C MET A 449 21.71 6.45 -7.96
N LEU A 450 23.00 6.10 -7.86
CA LEU A 450 23.87 6.56 -6.78
C LEU A 450 23.94 8.08 -6.73
N LYS A 451 24.12 8.74 -7.88
CA LYS A 451 24.13 10.20 -7.96
C LYS A 451 22.83 10.82 -7.46
N VAL A 452 21.67 10.24 -7.80
CA VAL A 452 20.38 10.73 -7.30
C VAL A 452 20.32 10.70 -5.78
N TYR A 453 20.76 9.60 -5.15
CA TYR A 453 20.77 9.46 -3.70
C TYR A 453 21.79 10.37 -3.01
N VAL A 454 22.99 10.52 -3.57
CA VAL A 454 24.04 11.41 -3.03
C VAL A 454 23.62 12.87 -3.11
N ASP A 455 22.97 13.27 -4.22
CA ASP A 455 22.47 14.63 -4.41
C ASP A 455 21.20 14.93 -3.56
N GLY A 456 20.65 13.95 -2.84
CA GLY A 456 19.37 14.08 -2.12
C GLY A 456 18.17 14.33 -3.03
N LYS A 457 18.25 13.91 -4.30
CA LYS A 457 17.24 14.13 -5.33
C LYS A 457 16.28 12.95 -5.42
N VAL A 458 15.18 13.18 -6.13
CA VAL A 458 14.24 12.14 -6.52
C VAL A 458 14.21 12.04 -8.04
N SER A 459 14.22 10.80 -8.55
CA SER A 459 14.01 10.54 -9.96
C SER A 459 13.01 9.42 -10.17
N LEU A 460 12.56 9.26 -11.41
CA LEU A 460 11.74 8.15 -11.84
C LEU A 460 12.66 7.04 -12.40
N SER A 461 12.34 5.80 -12.06
CA SER A 461 13.04 4.60 -12.54
C SER A 461 13.14 4.55 -14.07
N GLU A 462 12.07 4.91 -14.78
CA GLU A 462 12.02 5.00 -16.24
C GLU A 462 13.02 6.03 -16.80
N THR A 463 13.12 7.20 -16.17
CA THR A 463 14.06 8.27 -16.58
C THR A 463 15.52 7.84 -16.44
N LEU A 464 15.83 7.07 -15.38
CA LEU A 464 17.18 6.54 -15.17
C LEU A 464 17.48 5.43 -16.19
N LEU A 465 16.49 4.58 -16.46
CA LEU A 465 16.63 3.48 -17.40
C LEU A 465 16.82 3.97 -18.84
N ASP A 466 16.00 4.92 -19.30
CA ASP A 466 16.10 5.45 -20.66
C ASP A 466 17.49 6.10 -20.90
N LYS A 467 18.01 6.81 -19.90
CA LYS A 467 19.37 7.35 -19.96
C LYS A 467 20.44 6.25 -19.99
N ALA A 468 20.27 5.17 -19.22
CA ALA A 468 21.19 4.05 -19.20
C ALA A 468 21.20 3.29 -20.54
N ARG A 469 20.02 2.98 -21.06
CA ARG A 469 19.79 2.38 -22.38
C ARG A 469 20.45 3.17 -23.50
N ARG A 470 20.19 4.48 -23.58
CA ARG A 470 20.76 5.36 -24.62
C ARG A 470 22.29 5.36 -24.60
N ARG A 471 22.90 5.35 -23.41
CA ARG A 471 24.36 5.27 -23.27
C ARG A 471 24.93 3.90 -23.63
N ALA A 472 24.19 2.84 -23.37
CA ALA A 472 24.55 1.48 -23.75
C ALA A 472 24.28 1.15 -25.23
N LYS A 473 23.58 2.04 -25.96
CA LYS A 473 23.14 1.82 -27.35
C LYS A 473 22.30 0.54 -27.49
N LEU A 474 21.36 0.37 -26.57
CA LEU A 474 20.35 -0.69 -26.60
C LEU A 474 19.01 -0.12 -27.10
N SER A 475 18.27 -0.93 -27.85
CA SER A 475 16.86 -0.66 -28.14
C SER A 475 16.01 -0.82 -26.88
N GLU A 476 14.76 -0.34 -26.92
CA GLU A 476 13.83 -0.55 -25.80
C GLU A 476 13.53 -2.04 -25.59
N ASP A 477 13.41 -2.81 -26.67
CA ASP A 477 13.18 -4.25 -26.62
C ASP A 477 14.40 -5.03 -26.09
N GLU A 478 15.61 -4.69 -26.54
CA GLU A 478 16.86 -5.28 -26.03
C GLU A 478 17.03 -4.96 -24.54
N THR A 479 16.77 -3.72 -24.14
CA THR A 479 16.78 -3.34 -22.72
C THR A 479 15.75 -4.14 -21.94
N ARG A 480 14.51 -4.25 -22.43
CA ARG A 480 13.47 -5.02 -21.76
C ARG A 480 13.83 -6.49 -21.61
N ALA A 481 14.32 -7.13 -22.68
CA ALA A 481 14.74 -8.52 -22.64
C ALA A 481 15.88 -8.75 -21.64
N LEU A 482 16.87 -7.86 -21.63
CA LEU A 482 17.99 -7.94 -20.69
C LEU A 482 17.55 -7.80 -19.24
N LEU A 483 16.65 -6.85 -18.96
CA LEU A 483 16.10 -6.59 -17.64
C LEU A 483 15.32 -7.80 -17.09
N VAL A 484 14.54 -8.48 -17.95
CA VAL A 484 13.82 -9.72 -17.58
C VAL A 484 14.80 -10.82 -17.17
N GLU A 485 15.86 -11.03 -17.95
CA GLU A 485 16.83 -12.10 -17.68
C GLU A 485 17.70 -11.82 -16.44
N LEU A 486 17.94 -10.54 -16.10
CA LEU A 486 18.63 -10.15 -14.87
C LEU A 486 17.78 -10.38 -13.61
N ALA A 487 16.46 -10.45 -13.75
CA ALA A 487 15.51 -10.63 -12.65
C ALA A 487 15.10 -12.08 -12.38
N ARG A 488 15.42 -13.02 -13.28
CA ARG A 488 15.11 -14.45 -13.11
C ARG A 488 16.02 -15.12 -12.08
N GLU A 489 15.44 -15.96 -11.23
CA GLU A 489 16.22 -16.84 -10.36
C GLU A 489 16.90 -17.95 -11.19
N ARG A 490 18.21 -18.12 -10.99
CA ARG A 490 19.02 -19.26 -11.42
C ARG A 490 19.72 -19.94 -10.26
#